data_AF-A0A0E3L6V6-F1
#
_entry.id   AF-A0A0E3L6V6-F1
#
_cell.length_a   1.000
_cell.length_b   1.000
_cell.length_c   1.000
_cell.angle_alpha   90.00
_cell.angle_beta   90.00
_cell.angle_gamma   90.00
#
_symmetry.space_group_name_H-M   'P 1'
#
loop_
_entity.id
_entity.type
_entity.pdbx_description
1 polymer ?
#
loop_
_entity_poly.entity_id
_entity_poly.type
_entity_poly.pdbx_seq_one_letter_code
_entity_poly.pdbx_strand_id
1 'polypeptide(L)'
;MERNEKELKSAVDLKSVIGLKLVVPDTPENLNICKQYCGTCPSLPFSPNPYLFCARGCSSANVEKKGCNCTGCPIYKKYRLGSLYFCETGKAEERRE
;
A
#
# COMPACT_ATOMS: atom_id res chain seq x y z
N MET A 1 -32.00 28.64 11.26
CA MET A 1 -31.48 28.23 12.57
C MET A 1 -31.36 26.73 12.56
N GLU A 2 -30.23 26.32 12.02
CA GLU A 2 -29.84 24.97 11.65
C GLU A 2 -29.80 24.04 12.87
N ARG A 3 -30.43 22.86 12.75
CA ARG A 3 -30.28 21.77 13.72
C ARG A 3 -29.42 20.67 13.10
N ASN A 4 -28.15 20.73 13.52
CA ASN A 4 -27.23 19.62 13.77
C ASN A 4 -27.06 18.54 12.69
N GLU A 5 -26.10 18.82 11.82
CA GLU A 5 -25.30 17.92 10.99
C GLU A 5 -24.44 16.94 11.83
N LYS A 6 -25.05 16.15 12.74
CA LYS A 6 -24.32 15.24 13.64
C LYS A 6 -24.65 13.75 13.52
N GLU A 7 -25.51 13.37 12.57
CA GLU A 7 -25.88 11.98 12.31
C GLU A 7 -25.26 11.47 10.99
N LEU A 8 -23.96 11.72 10.77
CA LEU A 8 -23.21 11.11 9.65
C LEU A 8 -21.70 11.03 9.92
N LYS A 9 -21.29 10.57 11.11
CA LYS A 9 -19.91 10.12 11.35
C LYS A 9 -19.85 8.60 11.40
N SER A 10 -20.23 7.98 10.27
CA SER A 10 -19.89 6.59 9.99
C SER A 10 -18.38 6.51 9.72
N ALA A 11 -17.74 5.45 10.22
CA ALA A 11 -16.30 5.19 10.22
C ALA A 11 -15.47 6.09 11.15
N VAL A 12 -15.59 5.84 12.46
CA VAL A 12 -14.49 6.12 13.41
C VAL A 12 -13.27 5.32 12.94
N ASP A 13 -12.39 6.02 12.25
CA ASP A 13 -11.11 5.57 11.71
C ASP A 13 -10.25 5.04 12.88
N LEU A 14 -10.07 3.72 12.93
CA LEU A 14 -9.23 2.93 13.84
C LEU A 14 -7.72 3.31 13.78
N LYS A 15 -7.37 4.55 13.44
CA LYS A 15 -5.98 5.00 13.24
C LYS A 15 -5.31 5.58 14.48
N SER A 16 -5.98 5.61 15.65
CA SER A 16 -5.49 6.39 16.79
C SER A 16 -4.98 5.61 18.01
N VAL A 17 -5.00 4.26 18.04
CA VAL A 17 -4.59 3.50 19.25
C VAL A 17 -3.35 2.61 19.10
N ILE A 18 -2.74 2.53 17.91
CA ILE A 18 -1.51 1.75 17.70
C ILE A 18 -0.63 2.54 16.73
N GLY A 19 0.55 2.97 17.19
CA GLY A 19 1.49 3.84 16.48
C GLY A 19 2.16 3.21 15.26
N LEU A 20 1.40 2.61 14.35
CA LEU A 20 1.83 2.16 13.04
C LEU A 20 1.75 3.36 12.09
N LYS A 21 2.86 4.09 11.98
CA LYS A 21 3.01 5.15 10.98
C LYS A 21 3.13 4.50 9.60
N LEU A 22 2.01 4.39 8.90
CA LEU A 22 1.96 3.92 7.52
C LEU A 22 2.70 4.94 6.63
N VAL A 23 3.82 4.50 6.03
CA VAL A 23 4.62 5.35 5.14
C VAL A 23 3.84 5.69 3.86
N VAL A 24 3.04 4.75 3.36
CA VAL A 24 2.22 4.92 2.17
C VAL A 24 0.74 4.89 2.54
N PRO A 25 -0.05 5.93 2.19
CA PRO A 25 -1.48 5.96 2.48
C PRO A 25 -2.26 5.05 1.53
N ASP A 26 -3.29 4.40 2.05
CA ASP A 26 -4.21 3.58 1.27
C ASP A 26 -5.25 4.47 0.56
N THR A 27 -4.87 5.01 -0.60
CA THR A 27 -5.75 5.84 -1.44
C THR A 27 -6.09 5.12 -2.75
N PRO A 28 -7.26 5.40 -3.36
CA PRO A 28 -7.61 4.83 -4.66
C PRO A 28 -6.59 5.18 -5.76
N GLU A 29 -5.98 6.36 -5.69
CA GLU A 29 -4.89 6.77 -6.58
C GLU A 29 -3.68 5.84 -6.46
N ASN A 30 -3.19 5.61 -5.24
CA ASN A 30 -2.07 4.72 -4.99
C ASN A 30 -2.40 3.27 -5.39
N LEU A 31 -3.63 2.83 -5.13
CA LEU A 31 -4.11 1.52 -5.57
C LEU A 31 -4.05 1.37 -7.09
N ASN A 32 -4.47 2.39 -7.85
CA ASN A 32 -4.45 2.37 -9.30
C ASN A 32 -3.03 2.35 -9.86
N ILE A 33 -2.12 3.15 -9.29
CA ILE A 33 -0.70 3.09 -9.61
C ILE A 33 -0.17 1.68 -9.33
N CYS A 34 -0.47 1.10 -8.17
CA CYS A 34 -0.01 -0.25 -7.85
C CYS A 34 -0.52 -1.27 -8.87
N LYS A 35 -1.78 -1.19 -9.32
CA LYS A 35 -2.30 -2.08 -10.38
C LYS A 35 -1.52 -1.94 -11.69
N GLN A 36 -1.16 -0.73 -12.11
CA GLN A 36 -0.42 -0.52 -13.36
C GLN A 36 1.00 -1.09 -13.32
N TYR A 37 1.70 -0.96 -12.18
CA TYR A 37 3.10 -1.39 -12.05
C TYR A 37 3.25 -2.82 -11.52
N CYS A 38 2.46 -3.20 -10.53
CA CYS A 38 2.49 -4.54 -9.94
C CYS A 38 1.63 -5.55 -10.71
N GLY A 39 0.56 -5.12 -11.39
CA GLY A 39 -0.27 -6.01 -12.21
C GLY A 39 0.42 -6.51 -13.48
N THR A 40 1.51 -5.86 -13.90
CA THR A 40 2.38 -6.26 -15.03
C THR A 40 3.75 -6.76 -14.54
N CYS A 41 3.90 -7.03 -13.24
CA CYS A 41 5.19 -7.38 -12.66
C CYS A 41 5.57 -8.84 -12.99
N PRO A 42 6.78 -9.10 -13.53
CA PRO A 42 7.19 -10.45 -13.87
C PRO A 42 7.37 -11.34 -12.63
N SER A 43 7.58 -10.76 -11.45
CA SER A 43 7.63 -11.51 -10.17
C SER A 43 6.26 -11.89 -9.63
N LEU A 44 5.17 -11.33 -10.18
CA LEU A 44 3.82 -11.51 -9.67
C LEU A 44 2.86 -11.77 -10.84
N PRO A 45 2.84 -13.01 -11.38
CA PRO A 45 2.15 -13.33 -12.62
C PRO A 45 0.61 -13.38 -12.51
N PHE A 46 0.07 -13.28 -11.30
CA PHE A 46 -1.38 -13.33 -11.05
C PHE A 46 -1.86 -12.03 -10.43
N SER A 47 -3.09 -11.62 -10.77
CA SER A 47 -3.83 -10.50 -10.17
C SER A 47 -3.92 -10.66 -8.66
N PRO A 48 -3.01 -10.04 -7.89
CA PRO A 48 -2.88 -10.34 -6.49
C PRO A 48 -3.88 -9.51 -5.69
N ASN A 49 -4.63 -10.18 -4.81
CA ASN A 49 -5.45 -9.50 -3.82
C ASN A 49 -4.81 -9.71 -2.44
N PRO A 50 -4.61 -8.65 -1.65
CA PRO A 50 -4.85 -7.23 -1.97
C PRO A 50 -3.78 -6.62 -2.90
N TYR A 51 -4.14 -5.59 -3.66
CA TYR A 51 -3.17 -4.67 -4.29
C TYR A 51 -2.63 -3.65 -3.27
N LEU A 52 -1.63 -2.85 -3.67
CA LEU A 52 -0.98 -1.82 -2.84
C LEU A 52 -0.19 -2.40 -1.66
N PHE A 53 0.71 -3.34 -1.95
CA PHE A 53 1.47 -4.08 -0.92
C PHE A 53 2.27 -3.20 0.04
N CYS A 54 2.87 -2.12 -0.48
CA CYS A 54 3.64 -1.17 0.33
C CYS A 54 2.81 -0.46 1.41
N ALA A 55 1.47 -0.40 1.28
CA ALA A 55 0.57 0.14 2.30
C ALA A 55 -0.26 -0.94 3.02
N ARG A 56 -0.75 -1.94 2.28
CA ARG A 56 -1.71 -2.95 2.77
C ARG A 56 -1.06 -4.20 3.34
N GLY A 57 0.18 -4.52 2.95
CA GLY A 57 0.90 -5.72 3.38
C GLY A 57 1.14 -6.69 2.25
N CYS A 58 1.77 -7.83 2.56
CA CYS A 58 2.15 -8.83 1.57
C CYS A 58 0.93 -9.50 0.92
N SER A 59 1.15 -10.07 -0.27
CA SER A 59 0.17 -10.95 -0.90
C SER A 59 0.22 -12.33 -0.24
N SER A 60 -0.91 -13.05 -0.26
CA SER A 60 -0.91 -14.48 0.03
C SER A 60 -0.35 -15.33 -1.12
N ALA A 61 -0.04 -14.71 -2.27
CA ALA A 61 0.55 -15.40 -3.41
C ALA A 61 2.04 -15.68 -3.20
N ASN A 62 2.51 -16.80 -3.76
CA ASN A 62 3.93 -17.12 -3.79
C ASN A 62 4.64 -16.22 -4.82
N VAL A 63 5.50 -15.33 -4.36
CA VAL A 63 6.23 -14.37 -5.20
C VAL A 63 7.57 -14.99 -5.62
N GLU A 64 7.84 -15.07 -6.92
CA GLU A 64 9.16 -15.48 -7.41
C GLU A 64 9.96 -14.25 -7.84
N LYS A 65 11.16 -14.04 -7.31
CA LYS A 65 11.98 -12.84 -7.58
C LYS A 65 12.62 -12.84 -8.98
N LYS A 66 11.79 -12.65 -10.01
CA LYS A 66 12.20 -12.56 -11.43
C LYS A 66 12.44 -11.11 -11.90
N GLY A 67 12.12 -10.12 -11.07
CA GLY A 67 12.31 -8.68 -11.29
C GLY A 67 11.14 -7.83 -10.76
N CYS A 68 11.38 -6.64 -10.19
CA CYS A 68 10.34 -5.77 -9.61
C CYS A 68 10.21 -4.48 -10.43
N ASN A 69 9.00 -4.17 -10.91
CA ASN A 69 8.67 -2.87 -11.52
C ASN A 69 8.63 -1.72 -10.49
N CYS A 70 8.85 -2.04 -9.22
CA CYS A 70 8.76 -1.17 -8.07
C CYS A 70 9.78 -0.03 -8.12
N THR A 71 10.96 -0.27 -8.71
CA THR A 71 11.99 0.76 -8.97
C THR A 71 11.50 1.87 -9.90
N GLY A 72 10.61 1.55 -10.84
CA GLY A 72 9.95 2.50 -11.74
C GLY A 72 8.68 3.13 -11.17
N CYS A 73 8.11 2.56 -10.11
CA CYS A 73 6.81 2.96 -9.57
C CYS A 73 6.85 4.36 -8.95
N PRO A 74 5.90 5.26 -9.27
CA PRO A 74 5.88 6.60 -8.72
C PRO A 74 5.63 6.63 -7.21
N ILE A 75 4.93 5.64 -6.63
CA ILE A 75 4.78 5.52 -5.17
C ILE A 75 6.14 5.29 -4.51
N TYR A 76 6.92 4.35 -5.05
CA TYR A 76 8.25 4.03 -4.51
C TYR A 76 9.15 5.28 -4.47
N LYS A 77 9.16 6.06 -5.57
CA LYS A 77 9.93 7.30 -5.68
C LYS A 77 9.38 8.40 -4.77
N LYS A 78 8.06 8.59 -4.74
CA LYS A 78 7.38 9.63 -3.95
C LYS A 78 7.63 9.47 -2.46
N TYR A 79 7.55 8.23 -1.96
CA TYR A 79 7.74 7.92 -0.55
C TYR A 79 9.17 7.44 -0.21
N ARG A 80 10.10 7.51 -1.19
CA ARG A 80 11.51 7.11 -1.06
C ARG A 80 11.68 5.78 -0.33
N LEU A 81 10.90 4.79 -0.74
CA LEU A 81 10.90 3.49 -0.08
C LEU A 81 12.28 2.83 -0.24
N GLY A 82 12.82 2.27 0.84
CA GLY A 82 14.16 1.66 0.83
C GLY A 82 14.19 0.18 0.48
N SER A 83 13.02 -0.47 0.40
CA SER A 83 12.88 -1.90 0.15
C SER A 83 12.10 -2.15 -1.14
N LEU A 84 12.34 -3.28 -1.79
CA LEU A 84 11.56 -3.76 -2.93
C LEU A 84 10.79 -5.01 -2.51
N TYR A 85 9.97 -5.56 -3.42
CA TYR A 85 9.24 -6.81 -3.18
C TYR A 85 8.29 -6.77 -1.98
N PHE A 86 7.62 -5.63 -1.74
CA PHE A 86 6.59 -5.50 -0.71
C PHE A 86 5.48 -6.56 -0.81
N CYS A 87 5.24 -7.11 -2.01
CA CYS A 87 4.33 -8.23 -2.21
C CYS A 87 4.74 -9.51 -1.47
N GLU A 88 6.03 -9.71 -1.21
CA GLU A 88 6.58 -10.81 -0.41
C GLU A 88 6.87 -10.34 1.02
N THR A 89 7.58 -9.23 1.18
CA THR A 89 8.15 -8.81 2.46
C THR A 89 7.16 -8.09 3.37
N GLY A 90 6.06 -7.55 2.84
CA GLY A 90 5.06 -6.82 3.62
C GLY A 90 5.05 -5.31 3.40
N LYS A 91 4.47 -4.55 4.36
CA LYS A 91 4.30 -3.09 4.27
C LYS A 91 5.65 -2.37 4.30
N ALA A 92 5.69 -1.16 3.76
CA ALA A 92 6.83 -0.28 3.95
C ALA A 92 6.86 0.21 5.40
N GLU A 93 7.91 -0.16 6.12
CA GLU A 93 8.18 0.32 7.48
C GLU A 93 9.21 1.46 7.43
N GLU A 94 8.97 2.51 8.22
CA GLU A 94 9.94 3.57 8.45
C GLU A 94 11.03 3.00 9.36
N ARG A 95 12.28 2.86 8.87
CA ARG A 95 13.41 2.55 9.76
C ARG A 95 13.53 3.68 10.78
N ARG A 96 13.23 3.39 12.05
CA ARG A 96 13.67 4.23 13.17
C ARG A 96 15.10 3.85 13.49
N GLU A 97 15.99 4.82 13.33
CA GLU A 97 17.39 4.77 13.76
C GLU A 97 17.48 5.03 15.27
#